data_AF-A0A3N5GBB3-F1
#
_entry.id   AF-A0A3N5GBB3-F1
#
_cell.length_a   1.000
_cell.length_b   1.000
_cell.length_c   1.000
_cell.angle_alpha   90.00
_cell.angle_beta   90.00
_cell.angle_gamma   90.00
#
_symmetry.space_group_name_H-M   'P 1'
#
loop_
_entity.id
_entity.type
_entity.pdbx_description
1 polymer ?
#
loop_
_entity_poly.entity_id
_entity_poly.type
_entity_poly.pdbx_seq_one_letter_code
_entity_poly.pdbx_strand_id
1 'polypeptide(L)'
;MRNGSGSRHRISWVASAVLIVAMAASLSGQSGHKPRKFLGGPLVIEDQGSFFIGGVPKITDHAVVPAPAVPGAPPPPPVTTTNQITIGQMYVQFQIPAKRSGAGWPVIMVHGSSHTGACLEATPDGREGWYPYFVRKGVATYVVDQAGRGRSGFDQSVIHEGEARIASDAKGAMDLLPSFGRITDNGA
;
A
#
# COMPACT_ATOMS: atom_id res chain seq x y z
N MET A 1 33.29 16.05 70.70
CA MET A 1 32.34 15.97 69.56
C MET A 1 33.09 15.38 68.37
N ARG A 2 32.66 14.20 67.91
CA ARG A 2 33.22 13.42 66.78
C ARG A 2 32.59 13.90 65.47
N ASN A 3 33.36 13.93 64.38
CA ASN A 3 32.95 13.74 62.99
C ASN A 3 34.23 13.79 62.12
N GLY A 4 34.52 12.94 61.14
CA GLY A 4 33.70 11.94 60.45
C GLY A 4 34.12 11.89 58.98
N SER A 5 35.17 11.10 58.71
CA SER A 5 35.52 10.38 57.46
C SER A 5 35.13 10.95 56.09
N GLY A 6 36.15 11.22 55.26
CA GLY A 6 36.01 11.34 53.80
C GLY A 6 35.84 9.99 53.09
N SER A 7 35.43 10.06 51.81
CA SER A 7 35.62 9.07 50.71
C SER A 7 34.39 9.03 49.80
N ARG A 8 34.30 9.93 48.81
CA ARG A 8 33.28 9.85 47.73
C ARG A 8 33.75 10.46 46.39
N HIS A 9 34.98 10.22 45.92
CA HIS A 9 35.40 10.74 44.60
C HIS A 9 36.17 9.78 43.69
N ARG A 10 36.21 8.46 43.96
CA ARG A 10 37.00 7.51 43.14
C ARG A 10 36.20 6.50 42.32
N ILE A 11 34.87 6.57 42.30
CA ILE A 11 34.01 5.59 41.61
C ILE A 11 33.16 6.30 40.55
N SER A 12 33.79 6.93 39.56
CA SER A 12 33.03 7.47 38.42
C SER A 12 33.73 7.38 37.05
N TRP A 13 34.97 6.91 36.97
CA TRP A 13 35.68 6.81 35.69
C TRP A 13 35.71 5.40 35.09
N VAL A 14 35.42 4.34 35.87
CA VAL A 14 35.45 2.96 35.37
C VAL A 14 34.16 2.56 34.63
N ALA A 15 33.02 3.17 34.97
CA ALA A 15 31.73 2.83 34.36
C ALA A 15 31.58 3.31 32.90
N SER A 16 32.26 4.41 32.52
CA SER A 16 32.15 4.96 31.16
C SER A 16 32.96 4.19 30.12
N ALA A 17 34.05 3.51 30.52
CA ALA A 17 34.88 2.75 29.59
C ALA A 17 34.23 1.42 29.16
N VAL A 18 33.45 0.79 30.05
CA VAL A 18 32.78 -0.50 29.77
C VAL A 18 31.60 -0.33 28.81
N LEU A 19 30.90 0.81 28.87
CA LEU A 19 29.77 1.12 27.97
C LEU A 19 30.20 1.44 26.54
N ILE A 20 31.40 1.97 26.32
CA ILE A 20 31.93 2.24 24.96
C ILE A 20 32.41 0.94 24.29
N VAL A 21 32.95 -0.01 25.05
CA VAL A 21 33.38 -1.31 24.49
C VAL A 21 32.17 -2.21 24.15
N ALA A 22 31.07 -2.12 24.90
CA ALA A 22 29.85 -2.89 24.62
C ALA A 22 29.10 -2.42 23.35
N MET A 23 29.21 -1.14 22.95
CA MET A 23 28.65 -0.66 21.67
C MET A 23 29.53 -1.05 20.46
N ALA A 24 30.84 -1.18 20.63
CA ALA A 24 31.74 -1.58 19.54
C ALA A 24 31.61 -3.08 19.18
N ALA A 25 31.26 -3.94 20.14
CA ALA A 25 31.11 -5.38 19.91
C ALA A 25 29.82 -5.78 19.17
N SER A 26 28.85 -4.87 19.03
CA SER A 26 27.57 -5.15 18.36
C SER A 26 27.56 -4.82 16.87
N LEU A 27 28.62 -4.18 16.34
CA LEU A 27 28.72 -3.82 14.92
C LEU A 27 29.50 -4.83 14.07
N SER A 28 30.21 -5.77 14.70
CA SER A 28 31.05 -6.76 14.03
C SER A 28 30.29 -8.01 13.57
N GLY A 29 28.98 -8.09 13.81
CA GLY A 29 28.15 -9.28 13.61
C GLY A 29 27.21 -9.27 12.39
N GLN A 30 27.16 -8.19 11.59
CA GLN A 30 26.42 -8.22 10.33
C GLN A 30 27.29 -8.76 9.20
N SER A 31 27.54 -10.06 9.25
CA SER A 31 28.11 -10.82 8.14
C SER A 31 27.24 -10.68 6.89
N GLY A 32 27.66 -9.82 5.96
CA GLY A 32 27.86 -10.18 4.55
C GLY A 32 26.66 -10.50 3.67
N HIS A 33 25.40 -10.34 4.11
CA HIS A 33 24.27 -10.44 3.18
C HIS A 33 24.24 -9.19 2.29
N LYS A 34 24.87 -9.26 1.12
CA LYS A 34 24.59 -8.32 0.04
C LYS A 34 23.07 -8.37 -0.18
N PRO A 35 22.33 -7.26 0.01
CA PRO A 35 20.88 -7.26 -0.17
C PRO A 35 20.59 -7.71 -1.59
N ARG A 36 19.76 -8.75 -1.72
CA ARG A 36 19.41 -9.31 -3.02
C ARG A 36 18.63 -8.26 -3.79
N LYS A 37 19.19 -7.79 -4.90
CA LYS A 37 18.53 -6.81 -5.76
C LYS A 37 17.50 -7.53 -6.64
N PHE A 38 16.30 -6.95 -6.77
CA PHE A 38 15.31 -7.43 -7.73
C PHE A 38 15.76 -7.23 -9.18
N LEU A 39 16.46 -6.13 -9.45
CA LEU A 39 16.92 -5.73 -10.78
C LEU A 39 18.19 -6.48 -11.18
N GLY A 40 18.25 -6.94 -12.43
CA GLY A 40 19.45 -7.56 -13.03
C GLY A 40 20.62 -6.58 -13.29
N GLY A 41 20.41 -5.27 -13.12
CA GLY A 41 21.42 -4.22 -13.27
C GLY A 41 20.83 -2.83 -13.01
N PRO A 42 21.63 -1.75 -13.09
CA PRO A 42 21.12 -0.38 -13.01
C PRO A 42 19.98 -0.14 -14.01
N LEU A 43 19.00 0.66 -13.62
CA LEU A 43 17.89 1.08 -14.46
C LEU A 43 17.94 2.61 -14.55
N VAL A 44 18.24 3.13 -15.74
CA VAL A 44 18.32 4.58 -15.98
C VAL A 44 17.03 5.02 -16.65
N ILE A 45 16.28 5.87 -15.94
CA ILE A 45 14.92 6.28 -16.28
C ILE A 45 14.98 7.76 -16.68
N GLU A 46 14.31 8.10 -17.79
CA GLU A 46 14.07 9.48 -18.23
C GLU A 46 13.04 10.16 -17.33
N ASP A 47 11.91 9.47 -17.12
CA ASP A 47 10.78 9.97 -16.35
C ASP A 47 10.03 8.81 -15.68
N GLN A 48 9.44 9.09 -14.52
CA GLN A 48 8.58 8.15 -13.81
C GLN A 48 7.51 8.89 -13.02
N GLY A 49 6.35 8.26 -12.87
CA GLY A 49 5.29 8.83 -12.08
C GLY A 49 4.07 7.94 -12.03
N SER A 50 2.97 8.55 -11.61
CA SER A 50 1.67 7.91 -11.59
C SER A 50 0.56 8.92 -11.76
N PHE A 51 -0.55 8.47 -12.33
CA PHE A 51 -1.77 9.25 -12.50
C PHE A 51 -3.00 8.33 -12.46
N PHE A 52 -4.19 8.91 -12.43
CA PHE A 52 -5.44 8.19 -12.60
C PHE A 52 -6.05 8.52 -13.96
N ILE A 53 -6.74 7.55 -14.56
CA ILE A 53 -7.55 7.76 -15.77
C ILE A 53 -8.99 7.31 -15.55
N GLY A 54 -9.90 7.92 -16.31
CA GLY A 54 -11.32 7.66 -16.20
C GLY A 54 -11.87 8.10 -14.85
N GLY A 55 -12.82 7.33 -14.34
CA GLY A 55 -13.62 7.70 -13.18
C GLY A 55 -14.86 8.51 -13.56
N VAL A 56 -15.92 8.31 -12.79
CA VAL A 56 -17.18 9.03 -12.92
C VAL A 56 -17.59 9.63 -11.57
N PRO A 57 -18.16 10.84 -11.56
CA PRO A 57 -18.70 11.41 -10.33
C PRO A 57 -19.96 10.62 -9.92
N LYS A 58 -20.06 10.29 -8.63
CA LYS A 58 -21.25 9.74 -7.99
C LYS A 58 -21.68 10.69 -6.89
N ILE A 59 -22.94 11.11 -6.94
CA ILE A 59 -23.59 11.83 -5.85
C ILE A 59 -24.18 10.80 -4.87
N THR A 60 -23.90 10.94 -3.58
CA THR A 60 -24.37 10.02 -2.55
C THR A 60 -24.43 10.68 -1.18
N ASP A 61 -25.41 10.29 -0.37
CA ASP A 61 -25.51 10.65 1.05
C ASP A 61 -24.68 9.71 1.95
N HIS A 62 -24.05 8.68 1.36
CA HIS A 62 -23.34 7.60 2.05
C HIS A 62 -21.82 7.64 1.80
N ALA A 63 -21.27 8.81 1.50
CA ALA A 63 -19.83 8.97 1.23
C ALA A 63 -18.93 8.72 2.46
N VAL A 64 -19.49 8.88 3.66
CA VAL A 64 -18.77 8.70 4.94
C VAL A 64 -19.41 7.59 5.75
N VAL A 65 -18.60 6.94 6.58
CA VAL A 65 -19.03 5.88 7.48
C VAL A 65 -20.11 6.44 8.43
N PRO A 66 -21.30 5.81 8.54
CA PRO A 66 -22.27 6.16 9.56
C PRO A 66 -21.66 5.99 10.97
N ALA A 67 -22.09 6.79 11.95
CA ALA A 67 -21.65 6.59 13.33
C ALA A 67 -21.98 5.14 13.77
N PRO A 68 -21.09 4.44 14.51
CA PRO A 68 -21.36 3.08 14.96
C PRO A 68 -22.65 3.00 15.78
N ALA A 69 -23.47 1.98 15.55
CA ALA A 69 -24.62 1.72 16.41
C ALA A 69 -24.15 1.38 17.83
N VAL A 70 -24.59 2.16 18.82
CA VAL A 70 -24.31 1.89 20.23
C VAL A 70 -25.42 0.98 20.77
N PRO A 71 -25.10 -0.20 21.35
CA PRO A 71 -26.10 -1.09 21.93
C PRO A 71 -26.99 -0.37 22.96
N GLY A 72 -28.31 -0.41 22.75
CA GLY A 72 -29.29 0.24 23.63
C GLY A 72 -29.49 1.74 23.41
N ALA A 73 -28.77 2.36 22.47
CA ALA A 73 -29.02 3.75 22.06
C ALA A 73 -29.99 3.81 20.87
N PRO A 74 -30.68 4.95 20.67
CA PRO A 74 -31.40 5.21 19.43
C PRO A 74 -30.43 5.12 18.24
N PRO A 75 -30.89 4.68 17.05
CA PRO A 75 -30.06 4.67 15.86
C PRO A 75 -29.50 6.09 15.61
N PRO A 76 -28.22 6.20 15.17
CA PRO A 76 -27.64 7.50 14.86
C PRO A 76 -28.49 8.21 13.79
N PRO A 77 -28.60 9.55 13.86
CA PRO A 77 -29.34 10.29 12.86
C PRO A 77 -28.77 10.01 11.46
N PRO A 78 -29.61 9.97 10.41
CA PRO A 78 -29.14 9.76 9.05
C PRO A 78 -28.07 10.79 8.71
N VAL A 79 -26.94 10.33 8.17
CA VAL A 79 -25.97 11.24 7.54
C VAL A 79 -26.65 11.79 6.29
N THR A 80 -27.02 13.07 6.32
CA THR A 80 -27.76 13.75 5.23
C THR A 80 -26.87 14.66 4.41
N THR A 81 -25.54 14.54 4.55
CA THR A 81 -24.63 15.32 3.74
C THR A 81 -24.50 14.65 2.37
N THR A 82 -25.17 15.23 1.39
CA THR A 82 -24.96 14.87 -0.01
C THR A 82 -23.55 15.25 -0.43
N ASN A 83 -22.78 14.25 -0.86
CA ASN A 83 -21.39 14.42 -1.28
C ASN A 83 -21.22 13.92 -2.71
N GLN A 84 -20.25 14.50 -3.43
CA GLN A 84 -19.77 13.96 -4.69
C GLN A 84 -18.45 13.21 -4.47
N ILE A 85 -18.42 11.93 -4.83
CA ILE A 85 -17.23 11.09 -4.84
C ILE A 85 -16.87 10.68 -6.27
N THR A 86 -15.63 10.29 -6.53
CA THR A 86 -15.21 9.71 -7.82
C THR A 86 -15.04 8.20 -7.66
N ILE A 87 -15.69 7.44 -8.54
CA ILE A 87 -15.61 5.97 -8.58
C ILE A 87 -15.22 5.49 -9.98
N GLY A 88 -14.67 4.28 -10.08
CA GLY A 88 -14.36 3.65 -11.37
C GLY A 88 -13.11 4.19 -12.08
N GLN A 89 -12.28 4.97 -11.38
CA GLN A 89 -10.98 5.41 -11.87
C GLN A 89 -9.97 4.26 -11.88
N MET A 90 -9.02 4.32 -12.81
CA MET A 90 -7.92 3.35 -12.93
C MET A 90 -6.59 4.05 -12.63
N TYR A 91 -5.87 3.56 -11.63
CA TYR A 91 -4.52 3.95 -11.29
C TYR A 91 -3.54 3.44 -12.35
N VAL A 92 -2.61 4.30 -12.74
CA VAL A 92 -1.54 4.01 -13.68
C VAL A 92 -0.22 4.46 -13.07
N GLN A 93 0.76 3.57 -13.03
CA GLN A 93 2.15 3.89 -12.75
C GLN A 93 2.98 3.67 -14.00
N PHE A 94 3.96 4.52 -14.27
CA PHE A 94 4.76 4.43 -15.47
C PHE A 94 6.24 4.70 -15.24
N GLN A 95 7.05 4.16 -16.15
CA GLN A 95 8.48 4.43 -16.28
C GLN A 95 8.85 4.55 -17.75
N ILE A 96 9.56 5.64 -18.07
CA ILE A 96 10.08 5.93 -19.40
C ILE A 96 11.60 5.74 -19.38
N PRO A 97 12.18 4.85 -20.20
CA PRO A 97 13.62 4.62 -20.19
C PRO A 97 14.39 5.74 -20.85
N ALA A 98 15.55 6.10 -20.27
CA ALA A 98 16.44 7.13 -20.81
C ALA A 98 16.96 6.83 -22.23
N LYS A 99 17.06 5.54 -22.58
CA LYS A 99 17.41 5.08 -23.93
C LYS A 99 16.31 4.18 -24.46
N ARG A 100 15.57 4.67 -25.46
CA ARG A 100 14.51 3.92 -26.14
C ARG A 100 15.11 3.00 -27.21
N SER A 101 14.58 1.79 -27.36
CA SER A 101 15.08 0.80 -28.33
C SER A 101 14.64 1.08 -29.78
N GLY A 102 13.76 2.06 -30.00
CA GLY A 102 13.31 2.52 -31.32
C GLY A 102 11.99 3.28 -31.22
N ALA A 103 11.31 3.47 -32.36
CA ALA A 103 9.98 4.09 -32.46
C ALA A 103 8.83 3.15 -32.02
N GLY A 104 9.09 2.24 -31.07
CA GLY A 104 8.13 1.24 -30.62
C GLY A 104 7.00 1.85 -29.77
N TRP A 105 5.85 1.17 -29.77
CA TRP A 105 4.72 1.50 -28.91
C TRP A 105 5.01 1.20 -27.44
N PRO A 106 4.43 1.96 -26.50
CA PRO A 106 4.52 1.64 -25.08
C PRO A 106 3.80 0.31 -24.78
N VAL A 107 4.17 -0.31 -23.66
CA VAL A 107 3.47 -1.50 -23.14
C VAL A 107 2.60 -1.11 -21.96
N ILE A 108 1.32 -1.48 -22.01
CA ILE A 108 0.38 -1.34 -20.91
C ILE A 108 0.13 -2.73 -20.32
N MET A 109 0.53 -2.92 -19.08
CA MET A 109 0.41 -4.18 -18.37
C MET A 109 -0.82 -4.17 -17.48
N VAL A 110 -1.72 -5.13 -17.71
CA VAL A 110 -2.99 -5.29 -16.98
C VAL A 110 -2.94 -6.60 -16.21
N HIS A 111 -3.07 -6.54 -14.88
CA HIS A 111 -3.10 -7.74 -14.04
C HIS A 111 -4.39 -8.55 -14.24
N GLY A 112 -4.39 -9.83 -13.85
CA GLY A 112 -5.59 -10.69 -13.87
C GLY A 112 -6.44 -10.64 -12.60
N SER A 113 -7.35 -11.61 -12.46
CA SER A 113 -8.20 -11.74 -11.26
C SER A 113 -7.37 -11.97 -9.99
N SER A 114 -7.89 -11.52 -8.84
CA SER A 114 -7.27 -11.62 -7.51
C SER A 114 -5.88 -11.03 -7.31
N HIS A 115 -5.37 -10.26 -8.29
CA HIS A 115 -4.07 -9.58 -8.20
C HIS A 115 -4.23 -8.04 -8.29
N THR A 116 -3.10 -7.36 -8.19
CA THR A 116 -2.87 -5.93 -8.50
C THR A 116 -1.68 -5.83 -9.46
N GLY A 117 -1.29 -4.63 -9.87
CA GLY A 117 -0.07 -4.38 -10.65
C GLY A 117 1.21 -4.94 -10.01
N ALA A 118 1.21 -5.21 -8.71
CA ALA A 118 2.35 -5.78 -7.99
C ALA A 118 2.84 -7.12 -8.57
N CYS A 119 1.95 -7.93 -9.18
CA CYS A 119 2.36 -9.20 -9.79
C CYS A 119 3.25 -9.04 -11.04
N LEU A 120 3.40 -7.81 -11.54
CA LEU A 120 4.19 -7.47 -12.72
C LEU A 120 5.51 -6.77 -12.35
N GLU A 121 5.69 -6.36 -11.09
CA GLU A 121 6.84 -5.56 -10.62
C GLU A 121 8.07 -6.44 -10.29
N ALA A 122 7.93 -7.34 -9.33
CA ALA A 122 8.95 -8.32 -8.95
C ALA A 122 8.31 -9.70 -8.83
N THR A 123 9.05 -10.76 -9.16
CA THR A 123 8.54 -12.12 -8.95
C THR A 123 8.51 -12.44 -7.45
N PRO A 124 7.64 -13.36 -6.99
CA PRO A 124 7.57 -13.73 -5.56
C PRO A 124 8.88 -14.27 -4.99
N ASP A 125 9.70 -14.93 -5.82
CA ASP A 125 11.04 -15.39 -5.46
C ASP A 125 12.11 -14.29 -5.59
N GLY A 126 11.69 -13.06 -5.84
CA GLY A 126 12.45 -11.81 -5.83
C GLY A 126 13.27 -11.49 -7.08
N ARG A 127 13.01 -12.14 -8.21
CA ARG A 127 13.65 -11.80 -9.49
C ARG A 127 12.97 -10.58 -10.10
N GLU A 128 13.60 -10.06 -11.15
CA GLU A 128 13.05 -8.98 -11.96
C GLU A 128 11.69 -9.40 -12.55
N GLY A 129 10.66 -8.59 -12.33
CA GLY A 129 9.36 -8.74 -12.99
C GLY A 129 9.34 -8.08 -14.37
N TRP A 130 8.22 -8.22 -15.07
CA TRP A 130 8.11 -7.72 -16.43
C TRP A 130 8.17 -6.19 -16.52
N TYR A 131 7.60 -5.48 -15.55
CA TYR A 131 7.57 -4.03 -15.54
C TYR A 131 8.97 -3.40 -15.66
N PRO A 132 9.93 -3.66 -14.73
CA PRO A 132 11.30 -3.16 -14.89
C PRO A 132 12.07 -3.81 -16.04
N TYR A 133 11.74 -5.05 -16.44
CA TYR A 133 12.39 -5.72 -17.57
C TYR A 133 12.14 -4.98 -18.89
N PHE A 134 10.89 -4.60 -19.18
CA PHE A 134 10.56 -3.88 -20.42
C PHE A 134 11.19 -2.49 -20.45
N VAL A 135 11.20 -1.78 -19.32
CA VAL A 135 11.89 -0.49 -19.19
C VAL A 135 13.39 -0.66 -19.47
N ARG A 136 14.04 -1.69 -18.91
CA ARG A 136 15.44 -2.01 -19.19
C ARG A 136 15.71 -2.30 -20.67
N LYS A 137 14.73 -2.86 -21.39
CA LYS A 137 14.76 -3.11 -22.83
C LYS A 137 14.43 -1.87 -23.67
N GLY A 138 14.34 -0.69 -23.06
CA GLY A 138 14.12 0.57 -23.76
C GLY A 138 12.67 0.78 -24.18
N VAL A 139 11.71 0.14 -23.52
CA VAL A 139 10.27 0.28 -23.79
C VAL A 139 9.58 1.05 -22.67
N ALA A 140 8.92 2.15 -23.01
CA ALA A 140 8.05 2.87 -22.08
C ALA A 140 6.94 1.92 -21.59
N THR A 141 6.83 1.78 -20.27
CA THR A 141 5.95 0.76 -19.69
C THR A 141 5.04 1.39 -18.65
N TYR A 142 3.77 0.96 -18.68
CA TYR A 142 2.71 1.39 -17.78
C TYR A 142 2.14 0.16 -17.10
N VAL A 143 1.99 0.18 -15.78
CA VAL A 143 1.32 -0.86 -15.00
C VAL A 143 0.07 -0.25 -14.37
N VAL A 144 -1.05 -0.95 -14.49
CA VAL A 144 -2.35 -0.46 -13.98
C VAL A 144 -2.84 -1.32 -12.83
N ASP A 145 -3.55 -0.70 -11.90
CA ASP A 145 -4.48 -1.42 -11.02
C ASP A 145 -5.88 -1.23 -11.61
N GLN A 146 -6.57 -2.32 -12.01
CA GLN A 146 -7.91 -2.22 -12.60
C GLN A 146 -8.89 -1.47 -11.68
N ALA A 147 -9.92 -0.83 -12.26
CA ALA A 147 -10.94 -0.12 -11.49
C ALA A 147 -11.54 -1.01 -10.38
N GLY A 148 -11.61 -0.49 -9.15
CA GLY A 148 -12.07 -1.24 -7.97
C GLY A 148 -11.04 -2.22 -7.38
N ARG A 149 -9.75 -2.12 -7.74
CA ARG A 149 -8.66 -2.95 -7.21
C ARG A 149 -7.45 -2.12 -6.79
N GLY A 150 -6.78 -2.52 -5.71
CA GLY A 150 -5.50 -1.94 -5.31
C GLY A 150 -5.60 -0.43 -5.08
N ARG A 151 -4.77 0.35 -5.78
CA ARG A 151 -4.77 1.82 -5.71
C ARG A 151 -5.97 2.47 -6.42
N SER A 152 -6.70 1.70 -7.24
CA SER A 152 -7.98 2.08 -7.84
C SER A 152 -9.11 1.72 -6.89
N GLY A 153 -9.43 2.61 -5.95
CA GLY A 153 -10.45 2.34 -4.92
C GLY A 153 -11.79 1.86 -5.48
N PHE A 154 -12.46 0.99 -4.73
CA PHE A 154 -13.84 0.58 -5.01
C PHE A 154 -14.85 1.59 -4.44
N ASP A 155 -16.12 1.49 -4.86
CA ASP A 155 -17.19 2.32 -4.32
C ASP A 155 -17.57 1.87 -2.90
N GLN A 156 -17.14 2.61 -1.89
CA GLN A 156 -17.44 2.32 -0.47
C GLN A 156 -18.86 2.72 -0.08
N SER A 157 -19.48 3.66 -0.81
CA SER A 157 -20.79 4.20 -0.44
C SER A 157 -21.90 3.16 -0.48
N VAL A 158 -21.78 2.12 -1.32
CA VAL A 158 -22.76 1.01 -1.35
C VAL A 158 -22.75 0.18 -0.06
N ILE A 159 -21.60 0.08 0.61
CA ILE A 159 -21.47 -0.63 1.89
C ILE A 159 -22.13 0.20 2.98
N HIS A 160 -21.81 1.49 3.07
CA HIS A 160 -22.41 2.40 4.05
C HIS A 160 -23.93 2.52 3.87
N GLU A 161 -24.41 2.51 2.62
CA GLU A 161 -25.83 2.49 2.29
C GLU A 161 -26.50 1.19 2.76
N GLY A 162 -25.85 0.05 2.53
CA GLY A 162 -26.31 -1.24 3.06
C GLY A 162 -26.38 -1.25 4.58
N GLU A 163 -25.34 -0.76 5.26
CA GLU A 163 -25.30 -0.63 6.72
C GLU A 163 -26.42 0.27 7.26
N ALA A 164 -26.71 1.39 6.61
CA ALA A 164 -27.80 2.28 7.01
C ALA A 164 -29.18 1.63 6.85
N ARG A 165 -29.34 0.72 5.89
CA ARG A 165 -30.61 0.05 5.59
C ARG A 165 -30.86 -1.18 6.45
N ILE A 166 -29.83 -1.81 7.00
CA ILE A 166 -29.90 -3.16 7.60
C ILE A 166 -31.02 -3.34 8.64
N ALA A 167 -31.27 -2.31 9.46
CA ALA A 167 -32.27 -2.36 10.52
C ALA A 167 -33.72 -2.23 10.00
N SER A 168 -33.91 -1.65 8.81
CA SER A 168 -35.22 -1.34 8.23
C SER A 168 -35.58 -2.20 7.01
N ASP A 169 -34.59 -2.61 6.24
CA ASP A 169 -34.71 -3.46 5.05
C ASP A 169 -33.44 -4.33 4.91
N ALA A 170 -33.45 -5.45 5.62
CA ALA A 170 -32.31 -6.37 5.62
C ALA A 170 -32.04 -6.96 4.23
N LYS A 171 -33.09 -7.22 3.44
CA LYS A 171 -32.91 -7.81 2.11
C LYS A 171 -32.28 -6.80 1.14
N GLY A 172 -32.82 -5.58 1.08
CA GLY A 172 -32.26 -4.52 0.24
C GLY A 172 -30.87 -4.09 0.68
N ALA A 173 -30.57 -4.15 1.98
CA ALA A 173 -29.21 -3.96 2.49
C ALA A 173 -28.24 -5.02 1.94
N MET A 174 -28.62 -6.30 1.97
CA MET A 174 -27.78 -7.39 1.45
C MET A 174 -27.58 -7.31 -0.07
N ASP A 175 -28.59 -6.87 -0.83
CA ASP A 175 -28.50 -6.72 -2.28
C ASP A 175 -27.46 -5.64 -2.71
N LEU A 176 -27.11 -4.70 -1.82
CA LEU A 176 -26.10 -3.65 -2.07
C LEU A 176 -24.66 -4.08 -1.76
N LEU A 177 -24.48 -5.13 -0.95
CA LEU A 177 -23.15 -5.54 -0.51
C LEU A 177 -22.41 -6.27 -1.65
N PRO A 178 -21.20 -5.82 -2.03
CA PRO A 178 -20.44 -6.49 -3.06
C PRO A 178 -20.02 -7.89 -2.58
N SER A 179 -20.04 -8.86 -3.49
CA SER A 179 -19.52 -10.20 -3.20
C SER A 179 -18.00 -10.15 -3.03
N PHE A 180 -17.52 -10.41 -1.82
CA PHE A 180 -16.09 -10.58 -1.55
C PHE A 180 -15.70 -12.04 -1.75
N GLY A 181 -14.92 -12.31 -2.80
CA GLY A 181 -14.42 -13.65 -3.10
C GLY A 181 -12.89 -13.68 -3.17
N ARG A 182 -12.29 -14.72 -2.58
CA ARG A 182 -10.89 -15.10 -2.83
C ARG A 182 -10.88 -16.30 -3.75
N ILE A 183 -10.11 -16.25 -4.84
CA ILE A 183 -9.79 -17.46 -5.61
C ILE A 183 -8.94 -18.35 -4.72
N THR A 184 -9.43 -19.55 -4.43
CA THR A 184 -8.67 -20.57 -3.69
C THR A 184 -7.56 -21.12 -4.58
N ASP A 185 -6.53 -21.67 -3.96
CA ASP A 185 -5.43 -22.37 -4.62
C ASP A 185 -5.89 -23.49 -5.57
N ASN A 186 -7.06 -24.08 -5.31
CA ASN A 186 -7.64 -25.16 -6.12
C ASN A 186 -8.63 -24.70 -7.21
N GLY A 187 -8.81 -23.39 -7.40
CA GLY A 187 -9.83 -22.82 -8.29
C GLY A 187 -9.31 -22.01 -9.48
N ALA A 188 -8.00 -22.09 -9.78
CA ALA A 188 -7.34 -21.37 -10.88
C ALA A 188 -6.88 -22.32 -11.99
#